data_AF-A0A9D4GIJ4-F1
#
_entry.id   AF-A0A9D4GIJ4-F1
#
_cell.length_a   1.000
_cell.length_b   1.000
_cell.length_c   1.000
_cell.angle_alpha   90.00
_cell.angle_beta   90.00
_cell.angle_gamma   90.00
#
_symmetry.space_group_name_H-M   'P 1'
#
loop_
_entity.id
_entity.type
_entity.pdbx_description
1 polymer ?
#
loop_
_entity_poly.entity_id
_entity_poly.type
_entity_poly.pdbx_seq_one_letter_code
_entity_poly.pdbx_strand_id
1 'polypeptide(L)'
;MRSGTKADLLSVLESHSRRLETTPTVTVNILDGAMLVQMLQPRGSKTFQDYADNVFLSHLSERLIHVKRLDLIWDRYIADSLKSATRERREHGSRRRVTSSNRVPNNWRSFLRVDENKTELFQFLAQQSLSLSEDGKEIYCTSCEQV
;
A
#
# COMPACT_ATOMS: atom_id res chain seq x y z
N MET A 1 32.76 16.89 13.09
CA MET A 1 32.39 15.50 12.71
C MET A 1 31.29 15.56 11.66
N ARG A 2 31.48 14.95 10.48
CA ARG A 2 30.38 14.80 9.51
C ARG A 2 29.40 13.77 10.05
N SER A 3 28.12 14.12 10.21
CA SER A 3 27.08 13.12 10.47
C SER A 3 26.84 12.35 9.18
N GLY A 4 27.08 11.03 9.18
CA GLY A 4 26.78 10.19 8.04
C GLY A 4 25.28 10.19 7.72
N THR A 5 24.94 10.06 6.45
CA THR A 5 23.56 9.86 5.97
C THR A 5 23.28 8.38 5.79
N LYS A 6 22.00 7.98 5.72
CA LYS A 6 21.61 6.59 5.46
C LYS A 6 22.26 6.01 4.19
N ALA A 7 22.57 6.84 3.20
CA ALA A 7 23.24 6.42 1.98
C ALA A 7 24.69 5.98 2.20
N ASP A 8 25.36 6.45 3.25
CA ASP A 8 26.74 6.05 3.54
C ASP A 8 26.82 4.56 3.94
N LEU A 9 25.73 4.02 4.52
CA LEU A 9 25.61 2.59 4.85
C LEU A 9 25.58 1.69 3.62
N LEU A 10 25.10 2.19 2.47
CA LEU A 10 25.00 1.40 1.24
C LEU A 10 26.37 0.92 0.78
N SER A 11 27.37 1.82 0.79
CA SER A 11 28.76 1.49 0.43
C SER A 11 29.37 0.43 1.35
N VAL A 12 29.07 0.51 2.64
CA VAL A 12 29.55 -0.46 3.64
C VAL A 12 28.89 -1.83 3.44
N LEU A 13 27.57 -1.84 3.22
CA LEU A 13 26.83 -3.08 2.99
C LEU A 13 27.25 -3.75 1.66
N GLU A 14 27.45 -2.98 0.60
CA GLU A 14 27.92 -3.48 -0.69
C GLU A 14 29.28 -4.16 -0.55
N SER A 15 30.21 -3.54 0.17
CA SER A 15 31.56 -4.10 0.40
C SER A 15 31.57 -5.43 1.17
N HIS A 16 30.51 -5.73 1.93
CA HIS A 16 30.36 -6.98 2.69
C HIS A 16 29.34 -7.95 2.07
N SER A 17 28.69 -7.56 0.97
CA SER A 17 27.72 -8.39 0.28
C SER A 17 28.40 -9.29 -0.76
N ARG A 18 28.05 -10.57 -0.79
CA ARG A 18 28.44 -11.43 -1.92
C ARG A 18 27.45 -11.19 -3.05
N ARG A 19 27.97 -10.73 -4.18
CA ARG A 19 27.20 -10.64 -5.42
C ARG A 19 26.92 -12.06 -5.91
N LEU A 20 25.66 -12.45 -5.99
CA LEU A 20 25.28 -13.73 -6.57
C LEU A 20 25.48 -13.65 -8.09
N GLU A 21 26.05 -14.69 -8.68
CA GLU A 21 26.28 -14.81 -10.14
C GLU A 21 24.96 -14.84 -10.94
N THR A 22 23.87 -15.27 -10.30
CA THR A 22 22.55 -15.36 -10.91
C THR A 22 21.48 -14.76 -10.00
N THR A 23 20.58 -13.98 -10.61
CA THR A 23 19.38 -13.50 -9.92
C THR A 23 18.34 -14.62 -9.95
N PRO A 24 17.84 -15.09 -8.80
CA PRO A 24 16.80 -16.11 -8.79
C PRO A 24 15.53 -15.58 -9.44
N THR A 25 14.76 -16.48 -10.07
CA THR A 25 13.45 -16.13 -10.61
C THR A 25 12.54 -15.65 -9.48
N VAL A 26 12.06 -14.42 -9.57
CA VAL A 26 11.11 -13.86 -8.60
C VAL A 26 9.76 -14.50 -8.83
N THR A 27 9.28 -15.28 -7.87
CA THR A 27 7.97 -15.94 -7.94
C THR A 27 6.90 -15.19 -7.16
N VAL A 28 7.29 -14.33 -6.22
CA VAL A 28 6.41 -13.63 -5.28
C VAL A 28 6.82 -12.17 -5.14
N ASN A 29 5.84 -11.27 -5.20
CA ASN A 29 6.01 -9.87 -4.81
C ASN A 29 5.25 -9.59 -3.51
N ILE A 30 5.93 -9.03 -2.50
CA ILE A 30 5.31 -8.59 -1.26
C ILE A 30 5.32 -7.06 -1.23
N LEU A 31 4.15 -6.44 -1.16
CA LEU A 31 3.96 -5.00 -1.29
C LEU A 31 3.37 -4.40 -0.01
N ASP A 32 3.88 -3.24 0.38
CA ASP A 32 3.27 -2.40 1.42
C ASP A 32 2.11 -1.60 0.80
N GLY A 33 0.88 -1.96 1.16
CA GLY A 33 -0.33 -1.32 0.64
C GLY A 33 -0.48 0.14 1.07
N ALA A 34 -0.02 0.50 2.28
CA ALA A 34 -0.08 1.88 2.75
C ALA A 34 0.91 2.77 1.99
N MET A 35 2.05 2.24 1.59
CA MET A 35 3.00 2.90 0.68
C MET A 35 2.40 3.07 -0.72
N LEU A 36 1.80 2.01 -1.28
CA LEU A 36 1.16 2.08 -2.59
C LEU A 36 0.07 3.15 -2.65
N VAL A 37 -0.79 3.25 -1.64
CA VAL A 37 -1.85 4.28 -1.56
C VAL A 37 -1.28 5.71 -1.54
N GLN A 38 -0.09 5.91 -0.94
CA GLN A 38 0.57 7.22 -0.94
C GLN A 38 1.19 7.56 -2.30
N MET A 39 1.77 6.56 -2.96
CA MET A 39 2.42 6.68 -4.27
C MET A 39 1.39 6.84 -5.40
N LEU A 40 0.36 5.98 -5.40
CA LEU A 40 -0.69 5.87 -6.40
C LEU A 40 -1.84 6.81 -6.04
N GLN A 41 -1.62 8.10 -6.26
CA GLN A 41 -2.67 9.08 -6.04
C GLN A 41 -3.79 8.95 -7.09
N PRO A 42 -5.06 9.19 -6.75
CA PRO A 42 -6.21 8.99 -7.64
C PRO A 42 -6.30 9.88 -8.90
N ARG A 43 -5.23 10.56 -9.32
CA ARG A 43 -5.17 11.62 -10.34
C ARG A 43 -6.25 11.50 -11.44
N GLY A 44 -7.35 12.25 -11.29
CA GLY A 44 -8.44 12.32 -12.29
C GLY A 44 -9.61 11.36 -12.05
N SER A 45 -9.50 10.37 -11.17
CA SER A 45 -10.60 9.49 -10.73
C SER A 45 -11.70 10.30 -10.05
N LYS A 46 -12.96 10.08 -10.43
CA LYS A 46 -14.10 10.78 -9.84
C LYS A 46 -14.56 10.05 -8.59
N THR A 47 -14.68 8.73 -8.66
CA THR A 47 -15.16 7.88 -7.56
C THR A 47 -14.06 6.98 -7.00
N PHE A 48 -14.29 6.40 -5.81
CA PHE A 48 -13.34 5.44 -5.25
C PHE A 48 -13.26 4.17 -6.10
N GLN A 49 -14.35 3.78 -6.78
CA GLN A 49 -14.31 2.71 -7.77
C GLN A 49 -13.41 3.08 -8.96
N ASP A 50 -13.58 4.28 -9.53
CA ASP A 50 -12.71 4.74 -10.62
C ASP A 50 -11.23 4.74 -10.21
N TYR A 51 -10.95 5.04 -8.94
CA TYR A 51 -9.59 4.99 -8.39
C TYR A 51 -9.08 3.56 -8.27
N ALA A 52 -9.89 2.65 -7.73
CA ALA A 52 -9.54 1.25 -7.64
C ALA A 52 -9.22 0.69 -9.03
N ASP A 53 -10.14 0.80 -9.99
CA ASP A 53 -10.02 0.14 -11.28
C ASP A 53 -8.88 0.72 -12.12
N ASN A 54 -8.83 2.05 -12.26
CA ASN A 54 -7.96 2.70 -13.24
C ASN A 54 -6.56 3.05 -12.71
N VAL A 55 -6.35 2.97 -11.39
CA VAL A 55 -5.05 3.36 -10.79
C VAL A 55 -4.50 2.23 -9.93
N PHE A 56 -5.24 1.80 -8.92
CA PHE A 56 -4.71 0.87 -7.94
C PHE A 56 -4.60 -0.56 -8.50
N LEU A 57 -5.72 -1.12 -8.99
CA LEU A 57 -5.78 -2.46 -9.56
C LEU A 57 -4.96 -2.57 -10.84
N SER A 58 -5.01 -1.56 -11.71
CA SER A 58 -4.14 -1.50 -12.90
C SER A 58 -2.66 -1.64 -12.54
N HIS A 59 -2.19 -0.97 -11.48
CA HIS A 59 -0.82 -1.13 -11.02
C HIS A 59 -0.53 -2.56 -10.52
N LEU A 60 -1.46 -3.17 -9.79
CA LEU A 60 -1.28 -4.55 -9.31
C LEU A 60 -1.26 -5.57 -10.46
N SER A 61 -2.13 -5.40 -11.47
CA SER A 61 -2.15 -6.24 -12.68
C SER A 61 -0.81 -6.22 -13.39
N GLU A 62 -0.19 -5.04 -13.59
CA GLU A 62 1.13 -4.91 -14.19
C GLU A 62 2.20 -5.69 -13.40
N ARG A 63 2.13 -5.67 -12.07
CA ARG A 63 3.07 -6.44 -11.22
C ARG A 63 2.81 -7.94 -11.31
N LEU A 64 1.55 -8.35 -11.36
CA LEU A 64 1.12 -9.75 -11.45
C LEU A 64 1.52 -10.43 -12.77
N ILE A 65 1.78 -9.69 -13.84
CA ILE A 65 2.31 -10.29 -15.10
C ILE A 65 3.65 -11.01 -14.86
N HIS A 66 4.45 -10.53 -13.90
CA HIS A 66 5.83 -10.98 -13.72
C HIS A 66 6.02 -11.99 -12.58
N VAL A 67 4.98 -12.29 -11.80
CA VAL A 67 5.05 -13.16 -10.62
C VAL A 67 3.87 -14.11 -10.56
N LYS A 68 4.04 -15.23 -9.85
CA LYS A 68 2.94 -16.18 -9.60
C LYS A 68 2.03 -15.73 -8.48
N ARG A 69 2.58 -14.96 -7.53
CA ARG A 69 1.89 -14.55 -6.31
C ARG A 69 2.18 -13.09 -5.95
N LEU A 70 1.16 -12.38 -5.51
CA LEU A 70 1.28 -11.02 -4.97
C LEU A 70 0.67 -10.97 -3.57
N ASP A 71 1.45 -10.52 -2.61
CA ASP A 71 1.02 -10.34 -1.23
C ASP A 71 0.92 -8.85 -0.92
N LEU A 72 -0.28 -8.40 -0.58
CA LEU A 72 -0.56 -7.02 -0.21
C LEU A 72 -0.69 -6.90 1.31
N ILE A 73 0.30 -6.25 1.91
CA ILE A 73 0.39 -6.09 3.37
C ILE A 73 -0.18 -4.73 3.75
N TRP A 74 -1.27 -4.75 4.49
CA TRP A 74 -1.91 -3.54 5.02
C TRP A 74 -1.50 -3.30 6.47
N ASP A 75 -1.21 -2.05 6.79
CA ASP A 75 -1.00 -1.60 8.17
C ASP A 75 -2.25 -1.85 9.02
N ARG A 76 -2.08 -2.55 10.16
CA ARG A 76 -3.10 -2.67 11.21
C ARG A 76 -3.00 -1.48 12.16
N TYR A 77 -4.10 -0.76 12.33
CA TYR A 77 -4.24 0.32 13.31
C TYR A 77 -4.94 -0.24 14.55
N ILE A 78 -4.16 -0.73 15.52
CA ILE A 78 -4.70 -1.22 16.79
C ILE A 78 -4.75 -0.05 17.77
N ALA A 79 -5.89 0.09 18.46
CA ALA A 79 -6.06 1.04 19.55
C ALA A 79 -4.98 0.81 20.63
N ASP A 80 -4.59 1.88 21.33
CA ASP A 80 -3.60 1.85 22.43
C ASP A 80 -2.19 1.36 22.06
N SER A 81 -1.89 1.24 20.77
CA SER A 81 -0.52 0.97 20.31
C SER A 81 0.36 2.23 20.38
N LEU A 82 1.68 2.05 20.53
CA LEU A 82 2.65 3.16 20.53
C LEU A 82 2.58 4.02 19.25
N LYS A 83 2.17 3.40 18.13
CA LYS A 83 1.89 4.09 16.86
C LYS A 83 0.59 4.92 16.90
N SER A 84 -0.42 4.51 17.65
CA SER A 84 -1.69 5.25 17.81
C SER A 84 -1.44 6.58 18.53
N ALA A 85 -0.73 6.57 19.66
CA ALA A 85 -0.42 7.78 20.44
C ALA A 85 0.40 8.83 19.66
N THR A 86 1.28 8.41 18.73
CA THR A 86 2.03 9.34 17.87
C THR A 86 1.20 9.89 16.69
N ARG A 87 0.04 9.30 16.39
CA ARG A 87 -0.82 9.65 15.26
C ARG A 87 -1.95 10.60 15.65
N GLU A 88 -2.52 10.48 16.85
CA GLU A 88 -3.53 11.41 17.40
C GLU A 88 -3.09 12.88 17.28
N ARG A 89 -1.78 13.13 17.48
CA ARG A 89 -1.17 14.47 17.32
C ARG A 89 -1.19 15.04 15.89
N ARG A 90 -1.59 14.27 14.87
CA ARG A 90 -1.56 14.67 13.44
C ARG A 90 -2.95 15.00 12.86
N GLU A 91 -4.02 14.83 13.63
CA GLU A 91 -5.40 14.88 13.14
C GLU A 91 -5.84 16.28 12.74
N HIS A 92 -5.71 16.60 11.45
CA HIS A 92 -6.33 17.75 10.81
C HIS A 92 -6.85 17.29 9.44
N GLY A 93 -8.13 16.93 9.38
CA GLY A 93 -8.82 16.48 8.17
C GLY A 93 -10.29 16.19 8.43
N SER A 94 -11.09 16.13 7.37
CA SER A 94 -12.52 15.76 7.47
C SER A 94 -12.71 14.28 7.17
N ARG A 95 -13.47 13.59 8.03
CA ARG A 95 -13.93 12.22 7.78
C ARG A 95 -14.73 12.16 6.47
N ARG A 96 -14.43 11.18 5.63
CA ARG A 96 -15.15 10.91 4.38
C ARG A 96 -15.32 9.42 4.23
N ARG A 97 -16.57 9.00 4.08
CA ARG A 97 -16.91 7.59 3.91
C ARG A 97 -16.40 7.06 2.57
N VAL A 98 -15.75 5.91 2.58
CA VAL A 98 -15.27 5.21 1.38
C VAL A 98 -16.32 4.21 0.92
N THR A 99 -16.99 4.51 -0.17
CA THR A 99 -17.87 3.60 -0.90
C THR A 99 -17.56 3.73 -2.38
N SER A 100 -17.85 2.69 -3.16
CA SER A 100 -17.55 2.65 -4.60
C SER A 100 -17.99 3.91 -5.35
N SER A 101 -19.22 4.38 -5.11
CA SER A 101 -19.83 5.54 -5.78
C SER A 101 -19.43 6.90 -5.19
N ASN A 102 -18.85 6.95 -3.99
CA ASN A 102 -18.50 8.22 -3.36
C ASN A 102 -17.35 8.90 -4.10
N ARG A 103 -17.39 10.24 -4.15
CA ARG A 103 -16.35 11.04 -4.79
C ARG A 103 -15.04 10.96 -4.02
N VAL A 104 -13.94 10.71 -4.73
CA VAL A 104 -12.59 10.79 -4.18
C VAL A 104 -12.28 12.24 -3.76
N PRO A 105 -11.64 12.47 -2.61
CA PRO A 105 -11.29 13.81 -2.17
C PRO A 105 -10.18 14.43 -3.03
N ASN A 106 -10.37 15.70 -3.40
CA ASN A 106 -9.36 16.49 -4.09
C ASN A 106 -8.05 16.60 -3.28
N ASN A 107 -8.15 16.72 -1.95
CA ASN A 107 -6.99 16.76 -1.05
C ASN A 107 -6.70 15.37 -0.47
N TRP A 108 -6.08 14.51 -1.29
CA TRP A 108 -5.72 13.14 -0.91
C TRP A 108 -4.84 13.09 0.35
N ARG A 109 -3.87 13.99 0.48
CA ARG A 109 -2.98 14.03 1.64
C ARG A 109 -3.72 14.30 2.94
N SER A 110 -4.68 15.23 2.95
CA SER A 110 -5.50 15.51 4.13
C SER A 110 -6.45 14.36 4.43
N PHE A 111 -7.04 13.73 3.40
CA PHE A 111 -7.88 12.56 3.56
C PHE A 111 -7.14 11.40 4.25
N LEU A 112 -5.90 11.11 3.83
CA LEU A 112 -5.05 10.09 4.43
C LEU A 112 -4.49 10.45 5.82
N ARG A 113 -4.75 11.65 6.35
CA ARG A 113 -4.39 11.97 7.76
C ARG A 113 -5.40 11.43 8.76
N VAL A 114 -6.63 11.16 8.32
CA VAL A 114 -7.72 10.62 9.15
C VAL A 114 -7.63 9.09 9.15
N ASP A 115 -7.61 8.48 10.34
CA ASP A 115 -7.35 7.05 10.49
C ASP A 115 -8.54 6.18 10.07
N GLU A 116 -9.77 6.64 10.27
CA GLU A 116 -10.99 5.98 9.79
C GLU A 116 -11.03 5.96 8.26
N ASN A 117 -10.64 7.06 7.62
CA ASN A 117 -10.58 7.14 6.16
C ASN A 117 -9.58 6.14 5.59
N LYS A 118 -8.41 5.98 6.23
CA LYS A 118 -7.40 4.99 5.83
C LYS A 118 -7.89 3.57 6.06
N THR A 119 -8.50 3.31 7.22
CA THR A 119 -9.05 1.98 7.54
C THR A 119 -10.10 1.57 6.52
N GLU A 120 -11.09 2.43 6.24
CA GLU A 120 -12.12 2.15 5.24
C GLU A 120 -11.52 2.01 3.83
N LEU A 121 -10.55 2.86 3.46
CA LEU A 121 -9.89 2.77 2.15
C LEU A 121 -9.11 1.46 1.99
N PHE A 122 -8.34 1.06 2.99
CA PHE A 122 -7.52 -0.15 2.92
C PHE A 122 -8.40 -1.40 2.83
N GLN A 123 -9.48 -1.45 3.61
CA GLN A 123 -10.47 -2.51 3.50
C GLN A 123 -11.11 -2.56 2.11
N PHE A 124 -11.54 -1.41 1.59
CA PHE A 124 -12.12 -1.31 0.25
C PHE A 124 -11.15 -1.82 -0.82
N LEU A 125 -9.91 -1.31 -0.85
CA LEU A 125 -8.91 -1.70 -1.85
C LEU A 125 -8.48 -3.15 -1.72
N ALA A 126 -8.40 -3.69 -0.49
CA ALA A 126 -8.12 -5.11 -0.30
C ALA A 126 -9.22 -5.99 -0.90
N GLN A 127 -10.49 -5.66 -0.65
CA GLN A 127 -11.62 -6.38 -1.25
C GLN A 127 -11.60 -6.30 -2.77
N GLN A 128 -11.31 -5.12 -3.34
CA GLN A 128 -11.16 -4.95 -4.79
C GLN A 128 -9.95 -5.73 -5.34
N SER A 129 -8.87 -5.86 -4.57
CA SER A 129 -7.66 -6.58 -5.02
C SER A 129 -7.89 -8.09 -5.14
N LEU A 130 -8.81 -8.65 -4.37
CA LEU A 130 -9.15 -10.09 -4.47
C LEU A 130 -9.89 -10.42 -5.77
N SER A 131 -10.56 -9.46 -6.41
CA SER A 131 -11.23 -9.69 -7.70
C SER A 131 -10.29 -9.73 -8.91
N LEU A 132 -9.01 -9.41 -8.74
CA LEU A 132 -7.97 -9.51 -9.78
C LEU A 132 -7.51 -10.94 -10.09
N SER A 133 -8.17 -11.96 -9.53
CA SER A 133 -7.75 -13.35 -9.67
C SER A 133 -7.79 -13.80 -11.14
N GLU A 134 -6.62 -13.98 -11.75
CA GLU A 134 -6.42 -14.56 -13.08
C GLU A 134 -6.05 -16.04 -12.95
N ASP A 135 -6.39 -16.87 -13.96
CA ASP A 135 -6.10 -18.31 -13.95
C ASP A 135 -4.62 -18.60 -13.62
N GLY A 136 -4.39 -19.23 -12.47
CA GLY A 136 -3.06 -19.65 -12.01
C GLY A 136 -2.24 -18.59 -11.28
N LYS A 137 -2.79 -17.41 -10.98
CA LYS A 137 -2.14 -16.38 -10.14
C LYS A 137 -2.82 -16.24 -8.78
N GLU A 138 -2.01 -16.01 -7.75
CA GLU A 138 -2.47 -15.90 -6.37
C GLU A 138 -2.34 -14.46 -5.84
N ILE A 139 -3.36 -13.98 -5.14
CA ILE A 139 -3.34 -12.68 -4.46
C ILE A 139 -3.74 -12.89 -3.00
N TYR A 140 -2.88 -12.46 -2.07
CA TYR A 140 -3.15 -12.49 -0.64
C TYR A 140 -3.18 -11.08 -0.06
N CYS A 141 -4.09 -10.84 0.90
CA CYS A 141 -4.23 -9.55 1.58
C CYS A 141 -4.34 -9.76 3.10
N THR A 142 -3.54 -9.04 3.90
CA THR A 142 -3.55 -9.20 5.38
C THR A 142 -4.77 -8.59 6.07
N SER A 143 -5.58 -7.79 5.38
CA SER A 143 -6.77 -7.15 5.96
C SER A 143 -8.03 -8.02 5.90
N CYS A 144 -7.94 -9.25 5.37
CA CYS A 144 -9.08 -10.16 5.16
C CYS A 144 -9.15 -11.31 6.18
N GLU A 145 -8.27 -11.34 7.18
CA GLU A 145 -8.43 -12.25 8.33
C GLU A 145 -9.59 -11.74 9.20
N GLN A 146 -10.76 -12.38 9.04
CA GLN A 146 -11.80 -12.36 10.04
C GLN A 146 -11.22 -12.91 11.34
N VAL A 147 -11.24 -12.08 12.39
CA VAL A 147 -11.17 -12.57 13.78
C VAL A 147 -12.58 -12.94 14.20
#